data_AF-A0A7S0FX86-F1
#
_entry.id   AF-A0A7S0FX86-F1
#
_cell.length_a   1.000
_cell.length_b   1.000
_cell.length_c   1.000
_cell.angle_alpha   90.00
_cell.angle_beta   90.00
_cell.angle_gamma   90.00
#
_symmetry.space_group_name_H-M   'P 1'
#
loop_
_entity.id
_entity.type
_entity.pdbx_description
1 polymer ?
#
loop_
_entity_poly.entity_id
_entity_poly.type
_entity_poly.pdbx_seq_one_letter_code
_entity_poly.pdbx_strand_id
1 'polypeptide(L)'
;MKVLGALTPAGAISGLGVKFANLPLPATMARSVVWAALLGCLDPVLIILGASSGRDPFQLPQDPSGADARLGRRGSSFSALSRILQRLKRELIAPMQSDHVALLRAVERYEEAWRSGGEGAARRVCERFSLNFRAVQGVIELRDKMKQELQHQRLLSDDTLAFANRHAGKLAVVLAVVAAGVFPNLAVRRAAKKKLEVNCGRVDA
;
A
#
# COMPACT_ATOMS: atom_id res chain seq x y z
N MET A 1 -0.60 -20.95 -2.13
CA MET A 1 0.37 -21.74 -1.33
C MET A 1 1.29 -22.63 -2.17
N LYS A 2 0.80 -23.51 -3.08
CA LYS A 2 1.68 -24.37 -3.93
C LYS A 2 2.71 -23.61 -4.76
N VAL A 3 2.32 -22.48 -5.35
CA VAL A 3 3.14 -21.72 -6.32
C VAL A 3 4.24 -20.85 -5.64
N LEU A 4 4.45 -20.96 -4.32
CA LEU A 4 5.53 -20.26 -3.59
C LEU A 4 6.65 -21.19 -3.13
N GLY A 5 6.56 -22.49 -3.41
CA GLY A 5 7.40 -23.49 -2.75
C GLY A 5 7.15 -23.58 -1.24
N ALA A 6 6.09 -22.94 -0.72
CA ALA A 6 5.67 -23.02 0.69
C ALA A 6 5.10 -24.41 1.03
N LEU A 7 4.67 -25.16 0.02
CA LEU A 7 4.30 -26.57 0.12
C LEU A 7 5.24 -27.39 -0.78
N THR A 8 5.71 -28.52 -0.29
CA THR A 8 6.43 -29.51 -1.10
C THR A 8 5.47 -30.15 -2.12
N PRO A 9 5.98 -30.84 -3.16
CA PRO A 9 5.13 -31.58 -4.09
C PRO A 9 4.21 -32.61 -3.40
N ALA A 10 4.62 -33.12 -2.24
CA ALA A 10 3.86 -34.04 -1.39
C ALA A 10 2.81 -33.34 -0.50
N GLY A 11 2.67 -32.01 -0.57
CA GLY A 11 1.66 -31.25 0.20
C GLY A 11 2.07 -30.91 1.64
N ALA A 12 3.30 -31.19 2.06
CA ALA A 12 3.82 -30.79 3.37
C ALA A 12 4.31 -29.33 3.34
N ILE A 13 4.27 -28.62 4.48
CA ILE A 13 4.83 -27.26 4.57
C ILE A 13 6.36 -27.33 4.44
N SER A 14 6.93 -26.54 3.53
CA SER A 14 8.38 -26.45 3.38
C SER A 14 9.00 -25.56 4.47
N GLY A 15 10.32 -25.64 4.68
CA GLY A 15 11.00 -24.75 5.63
C GLY A 15 10.81 -23.26 5.31
N LEU A 16 10.63 -22.91 4.03
CA LEU A 16 10.26 -21.56 3.62
C LEU A 16 8.80 -21.23 3.97
N GLY A 17 7.89 -22.19 3.79
CA GLY A 17 6.50 -22.07 4.20
C GLY A 17 6.32 -21.85 5.70
N VAL A 18 7.10 -22.52 6.56
CA VAL A 18 7.08 -22.30 8.02
C VAL A 18 7.48 -20.86 8.36
N LYS A 19 8.55 -20.36 7.76
CA LYS A 19 9.03 -18.99 7.98
C LYS A 19 7.98 -17.95 7.57
N PHE A 20 7.39 -18.11 6.38
CA PHE A 20 6.32 -17.22 5.91
C PHE A 20 5.02 -17.33 6.73
N ALA A 21 4.72 -18.49 7.31
CA ALA A 21 3.55 -18.67 8.17
C ALA A 21 3.63 -17.86 9.48
N ASN A 22 4.85 -17.53 9.93
CA ASN A 22 5.07 -16.74 11.13
C ASN A 22 5.02 -15.22 10.89
N LEU A 23 4.94 -14.76 9.63
CA LEU A 23 4.76 -13.34 9.34
C LEU A 23 3.31 -12.91 9.64
N PRO A 24 3.09 -11.69 10.16
CA PRO A 24 1.75 -11.13 10.40
C PRO A 24 1.11 -10.65 9.08
N LEU A 25 1.04 -11.52 8.07
CA LEU A 25 0.53 -11.24 6.74
C LEU A 25 -0.41 -12.34 6.25
N PRO A 26 -1.43 -11.98 5.44
CA PRO A 26 -2.16 -12.96 4.67
C PRO A 26 -1.21 -13.78 3.77
N ALA A 27 -1.42 -15.09 3.72
CA ALA A 27 -0.68 -16.04 2.88
C ALA A 27 -0.60 -15.64 1.39
N THR A 28 -1.60 -14.92 0.89
CA THR A 28 -1.67 -14.40 -0.49
C THR A 28 -0.61 -13.34 -0.75
N MET A 29 -0.23 -12.56 0.28
CA MET A 29 0.68 -11.44 0.19
C MET A 29 2.14 -11.80 0.51
N ALA A 30 2.39 -12.97 1.12
CA ALA A 30 3.73 -13.49 1.38
C ALA A 30 4.58 -13.58 0.10
N ARG A 31 3.95 -13.87 -1.05
CA ARG A 31 4.60 -13.84 -2.37
C ARG A 31 5.22 -12.49 -2.70
N SER A 32 4.47 -11.42 -2.43
CA SER A 32 4.89 -10.05 -2.73
C SER A 32 6.17 -9.71 -1.98
N VAL A 33 6.31 -10.18 -0.73
CA VAL A 33 7.49 -9.93 0.11
C VAL A 33 8.75 -10.56 -0.51
N VAL A 34 8.66 -11.80 -0.97
CA VAL A 34 9.78 -12.49 -1.66
C VAL A 34 10.21 -11.71 -2.90
N TRP A 35 9.24 -11.40 -3.77
CA TRP A 35 9.53 -10.66 -5.00
C TRP A 35 10.05 -9.26 -4.72
N ALA A 36 9.54 -8.59 -3.68
CA ALA A 36 9.99 -7.26 -3.29
C ALA A 36 11.45 -7.28 -2.82
N ALA A 37 11.84 -8.25 -2.00
CA ALA A 37 13.22 -8.41 -1.58
C ALA A 37 14.16 -8.68 -2.76
N LEU A 38 13.77 -9.59 -3.67
CA LEU A 38 14.56 -9.92 -4.87
C LEU A 38 14.67 -8.73 -5.83
N LEU A 39 13.58 -8.02 -6.08
CA LEU A 39 13.53 -6.89 -7.02
C LEU A 39 13.95 -5.55 -6.39
N GLY A 40 14.28 -5.54 -5.11
CA GLY A 40 14.88 -4.37 -4.46
C GLY A 40 13.88 -3.29 -4.05
N CYS A 41 12.61 -3.62 -3.80
CA CYS A 41 11.58 -2.67 -3.41
C CYS A 41 10.78 -3.14 -2.19
N LEU A 42 11.46 -3.66 -1.18
CA LEU A 42 10.84 -4.26 0.01
C LEU A 42 9.99 -3.26 0.81
N ASP A 43 10.56 -2.15 1.26
CA ASP A 43 9.87 -1.17 2.11
C ASP A 43 8.57 -0.63 1.51
N PRO A 44 8.52 -0.16 0.24
CA PRO A 44 7.25 0.31 -0.34
C PRO A 44 6.22 -0.82 -0.47
N VAL A 45 6.64 -2.06 -0.75
CA VAL A 45 5.70 -3.19 -0.78
C VAL A 45 5.16 -3.44 0.62
N LEU A 46 5.99 -3.45 1.66
CA LEU A 46 5.55 -3.63 3.04
C LEU A 46 4.58 -2.54 3.50
N ILE A 47 4.76 -1.28 3.07
CA ILE A 47 3.79 -0.20 3.32
C ILE A 47 2.42 -0.53 2.69
N ILE A 48 2.40 -0.97 1.43
CA ILE A 48 1.17 -1.33 0.73
C ILE A 48 0.48 -2.51 1.41
N LEU A 49 1.24 -3.54 1.80
CA LEU A 49 0.70 -4.70 2.50
C LEU A 49 0.15 -4.31 3.88
N GLY A 50 0.86 -3.44 4.61
CA GLY A 50 0.43 -2.95 5.91
C GLY A 50 -0.88 -2.18 5.84
N ALA A 51 -1.04 -1.29 4.87
CA ALA A 51 -2.29 -0.59 4.63
C ALA A 51 -3.42 -1.52 4.19
N SER A 52 -3.11 -2.58 3.43
CA SER A 52 -4.08 -3.57 2.98
C SER A 52 -4.55 -4.52 4.09
N SER A 53 -3.73 -4.71 5.13
CA SER A 53 -4.02 -5.59 6.27
C SER A 53 -4.67 -4.83 7.44
N GLY A 54 -4.52 -3.50 7.47
CA GLY A 54 -5.00 -2.62 8.52
C GLY A 54 -6.19 -1.76 8.10
N ARG A 55 -6.34 -0.60 8.77
CA ARG A 55 -7.30 0.43 8.38
C ARG A 55 -6.73 1.26 7.23
N ASP A 56 -7.59 1.62 6.27
CA ASP A 56 -7.20 2.54 5.19
C ASP A 56 -6.74 3.88 5.80
N PRO A 57 -5.51 4.34 5.47
CA PRO A 57 -5.01 5.62 5.93
C PRO A 57 -5.80 6.82 5.39
N PHE A 58 -6.47 6.70 4.24
CA PHE A 58 -7.29 7.76 3.71
C PHE A 58 -8.68 7.76 4.34
N GLN A 59 -9.12 8.92 4.82
CA GLN A 59 -10.46 9.13 5.37
C GLN A 59 -11.18 10.27 4.65
N LEU A 60 -12.50 10.30 4.74
CA LEU A 60 -13.26 11.42 4.18
C LEU A 60 -12.88 12.72 4.91
N PRO A 61 -12.74 13.85 4.20
CA PRO A 61 -12.50 15.14 4.81
C PRO A 61 -13.61 15.46 5.82
N GLN A 62 -13.25 15.86 7.04
CA GLN A 62 -14.23 16.23 8.07
C GLN A 62 -14.74 17.67 7.92
N ASP A 63 -13.91 18.55 7.36
CA ASP A 63 -14.28 19.92 7.06
C ASP A 63 -14.09 20.22 5.55
N PRO A 64 -15.19 20.34 4.78
CA PRO A 64 -15.11 20.72 3.37
C PRO A 64 -14.68 22.19 3.16
N SER A 65 -14.63 22.99 4.22
CA SER A 65 -14.51 24.45 4.15
C SER A 65 -13.12 24.96 3.76
N GLY A 66 -12.06 24.17 3.98
CA GLY A 66 -10.68 24.63 3.84
C GLY A 66 -10.13 24.67 2.41
N ALA A 67 -10.58 23.79 1.50
CA ALA A 67 -10.00 23.66 0.16
C ALA A 67 -11.01 23.87 -0.99
N ASP A 68 -12.31 23.78 -0.71
CA ASP A 68 -13.34 23.82 -1.76
C ASP A 68 -14.65 24.49 -1.27
N ALA A 69 -14.53 25.66 -0.64
CA ALA A 69 -15.68 26.53 -0.35
C ALA A 69 -16.50 26.89 -1.61
N ARG A 70 -15.94 26.72 -2.81
CA ARG A 70 -16.64 26.89 -4.10
C ARG A 70 -17.60 25.73 -4.43
N LEU A 71 -17.41 24.56 -3.80
CA LEU A 71 -18.32 23.42 -3.90
C LEU A 71 -19.38 23.42 -2.79
N GLY A 72 -19.28 24.36 -1.84
CA GLY A 72 -20.16 24.58 -0.69
C GLY A 72 -21.58 25.09 -1.01
N ARG A 73 -22.10 24.80 -2.21
CA ARG A 73 -23.53 24.94 -2.50
C ARG A 73 -24.09 23.57 -2.83
N ARG A 74 -24.45 22.83 -1.77
CA ARG A 74 -25.39 21.68 -1.70
C ARG A 74 -24.81 20.50 -0.91
N GLY A 75 -24.82 20.63 0.41
CA GLY A 75 -24.82 19.51 1.35
C GLY A 75 -23.50 18.73 1.45
N SER A 76 -23.19 18.33 2.67
CA SER A 76 -22.20 17.32 3.05
C SER A 76 -22.57 15.92 2.54
N SER A 77 -22.80 15.76 1.23
CA SER A 77 -23.08 14.46 0.62
C SER A 77 -21.79 13.66 0.50
N PHE A 78 -21.84 12.36 0.84
CA PHE A 78 -20.74 11.39 0.70
C PHE A 78 -20.03 11.47 -0.68
N SER A 79 -20.80 11.70 -1.75
CA SER A 79 -20.27 11.87 -3.12
C SER A 79 -19.38 13.12 -3.27
N ALA A 80 -19.69 14.22 -2.60
CA ALA A 80 -18.88 15.44 -2.64
C ALA A 80 -17.56 15.27 -1.89
N LEU A 81 -17.61 14.69 -0.69
CA LEU A 81 -16.41 14.38 0.11
C LEU A 81 -15.49 13.37 -0.60
N SER A 82 -16.06 12.36 -1.25
CA SER A 82 -15.30 11.40 -2.06
C SER A 82 -14.59 12.06 -3.24
N ARG A 83 -15.22 13.04 -3.91
CA ARG A 83 -14.57 13.81 -4.99
C ARG A 83 -13.41 14.67 -4.50
N ILE A 84 -13.53 15.28 -3.31
CA ILE A 84 -12.44 16.04 -2.69
C ILE A 84 -11.28 15.09 -2.38
N LEU A 85 -11.55 13.94 -1.76
CA LEU A 85 -10.54 12.92 -1.47
C LEU A 85 -9.83 12.43 -2.75
N GLN A 86 -10.58 12.20 -3.83
CA GLN A 86 -9.99 11.84 -5.13
C GLN A 86 -9.08 12.94 -5.70
N ARG A 87 -9.41 14.23 -5.50
CA ARG A 87 -8.53 15.34 -5.92
C ARG A 87 -7.24 15.37 -5.12
N LEU A 88 -7.32 15.22 -3.80
CA LEU A 88 -6.14 15.14 -2.92
C LEU A 88 -5.24 13.96 -3.29
N LYS A 89 -5.83 12.78 -3.55
CA LYS A 89 -5.08 11.63 -4.07
C LYS A 89 -4.41 11.94 -5.42
N ARG A 90 -5.08 12.64 -6.34
CA ARG A 90 -4.48 13.01 -7.65
C ARG A 90 -3.21 13.86 -7.51
N GLU A 91 -3.13 14.73 -6.50
CA GLU A 91 -1.90 15.49 -6.20
C GLU A 91 -0.73 14.56 -5.82
N LEU A 92 -1.02 13.44 -5.16
CA LEU A 92 -0.03 12.45 -4.74
C LEU A 92 0.32 11.45 -5.86
N ILE A 93 -0.54 11.29 -6.85
CA ILE A 93 -0.49 10.19 -7.82
C ILE A 93 0.43 10.50 -9.03
N ALA A 94 0.64 11.75 -9.41
CA ALA A 94 1.37 12.09 -10.63
C ALA A 94 2.83 11.56 -10.63
N PRO A 95 3.32 10.89 -11.70
CA PRO A 95 2.68 10.67 -13.01
C PRO A 95 1.88 9.35 -13.15
N MET A 96 1.78 8.50 -12.13
CA MET A 96 1.20 7.14 -12.23
C MET A 96 -0.17 7.03 -11.54
N GLN A 97 -1.24 6.78 -12.30
CA GLN A 97 -2.62 6.64 -11.79
C GLN A 97 -2.86 5.37 -10.94
N SER A 98 -2.35 5.32 -9.71
CA SER A 98 -2.51 4.18 -8.79
C SER A 98 -2.74 4.63 -7.34
N ASP A 99 -3.76 4.06 -6.68
CA ASP A 99 -4.02 4.29 -5.26
C ASP A 99 -2.86 3.83 -4.36
N HIS A 100 -2.15 2.76 -4.76
CA HIS A 100 -0.96 2.32 -4.06
C HIS A 100 0.17 3.36 -4.13
N VAL A 101 0.31 4.06 -5.26
CA VAL A 101 1.26 5.17 -5.39
C VAL A 101 0.84 6.34 -4.51
N ALA A 102 -0.45 6.66 -4.45
CA ALA A 102 -0.97 7.70 -3.56
C ALA A 102 -0.61 7.44 -2.09
N LEU A 103 -0.79 6.19 -1.64
CA LEU A 103 -0.42 5.75 -0.29
C LEU A 103 1.08 5.92 -0.02
N LEU A 104 1.93 5.44 -0.94
CA LEU A 104 3.38 5.54 -0.78
C LEU A 104 3.84 6.99 -0.64
N ARG A 105 3.30 7.88 -1.48
CA ARG A 105 3.60 9.31 -1.42
C ARG A 105 3.06 9.96 -0.15
N ALA A 106 1.87 9.57 0.32
CA ALA A 106 1.32 10.04 1.59
C ALA A 106 2.23 9.69 2.77
N VAL A 107 2.72 8.44 2.83
CA VAL A 107 3.66 7.98 3.86
C VAL A 107 5.00 8.71 3.77
N GLU A 108 5.55 8.87 2.55
CA GLU A 108 6.79 9.63 2.32
C GLU A 108 6.69 11.07 2.85
N ARG A 109 5.58 11.77 2.55
CA ARG A 109 5.32 13.13 3.05
C ARG A 109 5.14 13.17 4.57
N TYR A 110 4.47 12.17 5.13
CA TYR A 110 4.30 12.03 6.58
C TYR A 110 5.66 11.88 7.28
N GLU A 111 6.52 10.99 6.80
CA GLU A 111 7.84 10.73 7.38
C GLU A 111 8.78 11.92 7.21
N GLU A 112 8.72 12.63 6.09
CA GLU A 112 9.46 13.87 5.85
C GLU A 112 9.05 14.97 6.84
N ALA A 113 7.74 15.16 7.05
CA ALA A 113 7.22 16.12 8.01
C ALA A 113 7.56 15.74 9.46
N TRP A 114 7.48 14.44 9.79
CA TRP A 114 7.89 13.94 11.10
C TRP A 114 9.37 14.21 11.39
N ARG A 115 10.26 13.95 10.42
CA ARG A 115 11.70 14.19 10.55
C ARG A 115 12.06 15.68 10.70
N SER A 116 11.34 16.56 10.01
CA SER A 116 11.66 18.00 9.98
C SER A 116 11.00 18.82 11.09
N GLY A 117 9.81 18.44 11.54
CA GLY A 117 9.02 19.23 12.48
C GLY A 117 8.21 18.41 13.49
N GLY A 118 8.56 17.13 13.66
CA GLY A 118 7.95 16.23 14.64
C GLY A 118 6.47 15.96 14.40
N GLU A 119 5.78 15.58 15.47
CA GLU A 119 4.37 15.17 15.43
C GLU A 119 3.44 16.28 14.92
N GLY A 120 3.70 17.54 15.29
CA GLY A 120 2.88 18.67 14.85
C GLY A 120 2.92 18.86 13.33
N ALA A 121 4.10 18.72 12.71
CA ALA A 121 4.23 18.81 11.25
C ALA A 121 3.58 17.63 10.55
N ALA A 122 3.75 16.41 11.07
CA ALA A 122 3.12 15.22 10.52
C ALA A 122 1.58 15.27 10.59
N ARG A 123 1.01 15.80 11.68
CA ARG A 123 -0.45 16.02 11.80
C ARG A 123 -0.98 17.00 10.75
N ARG A 124 -0.26 18.10 10.47
CA ARG A 124 -0.64 19.04 9.40
C ARG A 124 -0.65 18.38 8.01
N VAL A 125 0.30 17.49 7.75
CA VAL A 125 0.30 16.69 6.50
C VAL A 125 -0.92 15.78 6.45
N CYS A 126 -1.25 15.11 7.56
CA CYS A 126 -2.44 14.28 7.64
C CYS A 126 -3.73 15.07 7.39
N GLU A 127 -3.88 16.25 8.00
CA GLU A 127 -5.02 17.13 7.77
C GLU A 127 -5.12 17.55 6.29
N ARG A 128 -4.00 17.98 5.70
CA ARG A 128 -3.95 18.42 4.29
C ARG A 128 -4.41 17.34 3.31
N PHE A 129 -3.97 16.10 3.49
CA PHE A 129 -4.27 15.00 2.57
C PHE A 129 -5.44 14.12 3.03
N SER A 130 -6.20 14.54 4.05
CA SER A 130 -7.30 13.77 4.63
C SER A 130 -6.88 12.34 5.04
N LEU A 131 -5.76 12.26 5.76
CA LEU A 131 -5.22 11.02 6.30
C LEU A 131 -5.60 10.86 7.77
N ASN A 132 -5.86 9.62 8.18
CA ASN A 132 -5.97 9.25 9.57
C ASN A 132 -4.57 9.05 10.16
N PHE A 133 -4.17 9.95 11.06
CA PHE A 133 -2.85 9.96 11.68
C PHE A 133 -2.48 8.61 12.33
N ARG A 134 -3.41 8.00 13.08
CA ARG A 134 -3.18 6.71 13.75
C ARG A 134 -3.07 5.55 12.76
N ALA A 135 -3.82 5.59 11.66
CA ALA A 135 -3.73 4.58 10.62
C ALA A 135 -2.37 4.66 9.90
N VAL A 136 -1.88 5.85 9.57
CA VAL A 136 -0.54 6.04 8.97
C VAL A 136 0.55 5.52 9.89
N GLN A 137 0.51 5.87 11.18
CA GLN A 137 1.43 5.32 12.19
C GLN A 137 1.38 3.80 12.23
N GLY A 138 0.18 3.21 12.27
CA GLY A 138 0.00 1.75 12.28
C GLY A 138 0.61 1.07 11.05
N VAL A 139 0.50 1.68 9.86
CA VAL A 139 1.12 1.17 8.63
C VAL A 139 2.65 1.19 8.73
N ILE A 140 3.23 2.29 9.22
CA ILE A 140 4.68 2.44 9.42
C ILE A 140 5.19 1.42 10.45
N GLU A 141 4.53 1.31 11.60
CA GLU A 141 4.88 0.34 12.65
C GLU A 141 4.80 -1.10 12.13
N LEU A 142 3.78 -1.41 11.32
CA LEU A 142 3.62 -2.75 10.76
C LEU A 142 4.71 -3.07 9.74
N ARG A 143 5.09 -2.12 8.88
CA ARG A 143 6.26 -2.24 7.99
C ARG A 143 7.52 -2.56 8.80
N ASP A 144 7.77 -1.80 9.86
CA ASP A 144 9.00 -1.94 10.64
C ASP A 144 9.03 -3.26 11.43
N LYS A 145 7.90 -3.69 12.00
CA LYS A 145 7.75 -5.02 12.61
C LYS A 145 8.01 -6.15 11.61
N MET A 146 7.52 -6.04 10.37
CA MET A 146 7.77 -7.04 9.33
C MET A 146 9.25 -7.12 8.97
N LYS A 147 9.95 -5.98 8.86
CA LYS A 147 11.40 -5.97 8.62
C LYS A 147 12.16 -6.67 9.74
N GLN A 148 11.83 -6.33 10.99
CA GLN A 148 12.42 -6.96 12.17
C GLN A 148 12.19 -8.48 12.19
N GLU A 149 10.98 -8.93 11.85
CA GLU A 149 10.68 -10.37 11.80
C GLU A 149 11.44 -11.08 10.68
N LEU A 150 11.56 -10.47 9.50
CA LEU A 150 12.37 -11.03 8.41
C LEU A 150 13.86 -11.14 8.81
N GLN A 151 14.37 -10.19 9.59
CA GLN A 151 15.72 -10.25 10.14
C GLN A 151 15.85 -11.33 11.21
N HIS A 152 14.90 -11.40 12.15
CA HIS A 152 14.87 -12.39 13.22
C HIS A 152 14.85 -13.83 12.68
N GLN A 153 14.08 -14.09 11.61
CA GLN A 153 14.04 -15.39 10.92
C GLN A 153 15.26 -15.67 10.01
N ARG A 154 16.24 -14.76 10.01
CA ARG A 154 17.45 -14.78 9.16
C ARG A 154 17.12 -14.90 7.67
N LEU A 155 16.01 -14.29 7.25
CA LEU A 155 15.66 -14.13 5.84
C LEU A 155 16.34 -12.89 5.25
N LEU A 156 16.66 -11.90 6.08
CA LEU A 156 17.41 -10.70 5.73
C LEU A 156 18.49 -10.42 6.79
N SER A 157 19.70 -10.06 6.36
CA SER A 157 20.70 -9.30 7.12
C SER A 157 20.64 -7.81 6.78
N ASP A 158 21.35 -6.96 7.53
CA ASP A 158 21.43 -5.52 7.26
C ASP A 158 21.95 -5.20 5.84
N ASP A 159 23.00 -5.91 5.39
CA ASP A 159 23.52 -5.78 4.03
C ASP A 159 22.47 -6.15 2.97
N THR A 160 21.73 -7.24 3.21
CA THR A 160 20.65 -7.64 2.29
C THR A 160 19.45 -6.73 2.37
N LEU A 161 19.23 -5.99 3.47
CA LEU A 161 18.14 -5.03 3.59
C LEU A 161 18.39 -3.81 2.72
N ALA A 162 19.63 -3.32 2.65
CA ALA A 162 20.03 -2.29 1.71
C ALA A 162 19.86 -2.77 0.26
N PHE A 163 20.30 -4.00 -0.04
CA PHE A 163 20.06 -4.62 -1.34
C PHE A 163 18.56 -4.73 -1.66
N ALA A 164 17.74 -5.15 -0.70
CA ALA A 164 16.30 -5.32 -0.82
C ALA A 164 15.53 -3.99 -1.03
N ASN A 165 16.20 -2.84 -0.89
CA ASN A 165 15.61 -1.51 -1.08
C ASN A 165 16.31 -0.65 -2.13
N ARG A 166 17.28 -1.20 -2.88
CA ARG A 166 18.03 -0.50 -3.94
C ARG A 166 17.18 0.13 -5.06
N HIS A 167 15.92 -0.28 -5.19
CA HIS A 167 14.93 0.19 -6.16
C HIS A 167 13.63 0.68 -5.50
N ALA A 168 13.63 1.03 -4.22
CA ALA A 168 12.44 1.49 -3.50
C ALA A 168 11.76 2.71 -4.14
N GLY A 169 12.54 3.61 -4.77
CA GLY A 169 12.01 4.77 -5.50
C GLY A 169 11.46 4.46 -6.90
N LYS A 170 11.68 3.26 -7.44
CA LYS A 170 11.22 2.87 -8.79
C LYS A 170 9.81 2.31 -8.75
N LEU A 171 8.82 3.21 -8.80
CA LEU A 171 7.39 2.86 -8.69
C LEU A 171 6.92 1.78 -9.68
N ALA A 172 7.46 1.73 -10.90
CA ALA A 172 7.13 0.69 -11.87
C ALA A 172 7.47 -0.73 -11.36
N VAL A 173 8.60 -0.89 -10.66
CA VAL A 173 9.02 -2.17 -10.06
C VAL A 173 8.10 -2.53 -8.90
N VAL A 174 7.79 -1.56 -8.04
CA VAL A 174 6.85 -1.75 -6.92
C VAL A 174 5.51 -2.25 -7.42
N LEU A 175 4.94 -1.58 -8.44
CA LEU A 175 3.65 -1.97 -9.00
C LEU A 175 3.68 -3.33 -9.69
N ALA A 176 4.80 -3.70 -10.35
CA ALA A 176 4.95 -5.03 -10.92
C ALA A 176 4.92 -6.12 -9.82
N VAL A 177 5.59 -5.88 -8.69
CA VAL A 177 5.56 -6.80 -7.54
C VAL A 177 4.17 -6.91 -6.94
N VAL A 178 3.49 -5.77 -6.75
CA VAL A 178 2.12 -5.75 -6.23
C VAL A 178 1.17 -6.49 -7.17
N ALA A 179 1.27 -6.28 -8.49
CA ALA A 179 0.49 -6.99 -9.48
C ALA A 179 0.70 -8.51 -9.41
N ALA A 180 1.95 -8.97 -9.24
CA ALA A 180 2.28 -10.39 -9.07
C ALA A 180 1.71 -10.98 -7.76
N GLY A 181 1.58 -10.16 -6.72
CA GLY A 181 0.99 -10.52 -5.44
C GLY A 181 -0.53 -10.60 -5.45
N VAL A 182 -1.18 -9.68 -6.15
CA VAL A 182 -2.65 -9.57 -6.24
C VAL A 182 -3.23 -10.54 -7.27
N PHE A 183 -2.42 -11.07 -8.19
CA PHE A 183 -2.83 -12.09 -9.15
C PHE A 183 -3.49 -13.31 -8.45
N PRO A 184 -4.66 -13.80 -8.94
CA PRO A 184 -5.31 -13.50 -10.22
C PRO A 184 -6.38 -12.39 -10.17
N ASN A 185 -6.40 -11.53 -9.14
CA ASN A 185 -7.42 -10.48 -9.00
C ASN A 185 -7.16 -9.30 -9.96
N LEU A 186 -7.38 -9.54 -11.25
CA LEU A 186 -7.22 -8.57 -12.32
C LEU A 186 -8.58 -8.15 -12.87
N ALA A 187 -8.69 -6.87 -13.21
CA ALA A 187 -9.84 -6.26 -13.87
C ALA A 187 -9.39 -5.52 -15.12
N VAL A 188 -10.13 -5.64 -16.22
CA VAL A 188 -9.85 -4.97 -17.49
C VAL A 188 -10.97 -3.97 -17.77
N ARG A 189 -10.60 -2.70 -17.91
CA ARG A 189 -11.48 -1.64 -18.39
C ARG A 189 -11.29 -1.46 -19.90
N ARG A 190 -12.31 -1.76 -20.70
CA ARG A 190 -12.32 -1.45 -22.13
C ARG A 190 -12.93 -0.06 -22.32
N ALA A 191 -12.28 0.82 -23.09
CA ALA A 191 -12.69 2.21 -23.27
C ALA A 191 -14.17 2.37 -23.73
N ALA A 192 -14.69 1.39 -24.47
CA ALA A 192 -16.06 1.39 -24.98
C ALA A 192 -17.12 0.83 -24.00
N LYS A 193 -16.74 0.26 -22.84
CA LYS A 193 -17.67 -0.41 -21.92
C LYS A 193 -17.65 0.24 -20.53
N LYS A 194 -18.83 0.42 -19.94
CA LYS A 194 -19.02 0.94 -18.57
C LYS A 194 -18.74 -0.08 -17.46
N LYS A 195 -18.44 -1.34 -17.79
CA LYS A 195 -18.21 -2.43 -16.81
C LYS A 195 -16.78 -2.95 -16.90
N LEU A 196 -16.22 -3.34 -15.76
CA LEU A 196 -14.93 -4.00 -15.65
C LEU A 196 -15.10 -5.51 -15.92
N GLU A 197 -14.28 -6.06 -16.80
CA GLU A 197 -14.18 -7.50 -17.03
C GLU A 197 -13.18 -8.09 -16.03
N VAL A 198 -13.61 -9.03 -15.18
CA VAL A 198 -12.74 -9.69 -14.18
C VAL A 198 -12.64 -11.19 -14.49
N ASN A 199 -11.60 -11.85 -14.00
CA ASN A 199 -11.41 -13.30 -14.21
C ASN A 199 -12.59 -14.17 -13.74
N CYS A 200 -13.45 -13.64 -12.86
CA CYS A 200 -14.64 -14.33 -12.31
C CYS A 200 -15.99 -13.74 -12.77
N GLY A 201 -16.04 -12.89 -13.81
CA GLY A 201 -17.29 -12.28 -14.30
C GLY A 201 -17.21 -10.81 -14.69
N ARG A 202 -18.27 -10.04 -14.41
CA ARG A 202 -18.36 -8.60 -14.69
C ARG A 202 -18.66 -7.84 -13.40
N VAL A 203 -17.92 -6.78 -13.13
CA VAL A 203 -18.13 -5.88 -11.98
C VAL A 203 -18.42 -4.49 -12.53
N ASP A 204 -19.36 -3.77 -11.90
CA ASP A 204 -19.63 -2.38 -12.27
C ASP A 204 -18.39 -1.52 -11.93
N ALA A 205 -18.05 -0.59 -12.84
CA ALA A 205 -16.84 0.21 -12.78
C ALA A 205 -16.95 1.41 -11.83
#